data_AF-A0A7H4M6C0-F1
#
_entry.id   AF-A0A7H4M6C0-F1
#
_cell.length_a   1.000
_cell.length_b   1.000
_cell.length_c   1.000
_cell.angle_alpha   90.00
_cell.angle_beta   90.00
_cell.angle_gamma   90.00
#
_symmetry.space_group_name_H-M   'P 1'
#
loop_
_entity.id
_entity.type
_entity.pdbx_description
1 polymer ?
#
loop_
_entity_poly.entity_id
_entity_poly.type
_entity_poly.pdbx_seq_one_letter_code
_entity_poly.pdbx_strand_id
1 'polypeptide(L)'
;MARVSFLTLENSSNHIDDPYFPVTNDMARNALAIVLSVSGETEEILRFASQFSLHRCKVMSITSHEHSRLAKLADFNLSWHVPQTRIGGVYDITTQIPVIYILETLGRKLARKLA
;
A
#
# COMPACT_ATOMS: atom_id res chain seq x y z
N MET A 1 -2.39 -11.87 -3.84
CA MET A 1 -1.06 -11.62 -3.23
C MET A 1 -1.04 -10.16 -2.81
N ALA A 2 -0.99 -9.87 -1.51
CA ALA A 2 -0.93 -8.50 -1.00
C ALA A 2 0.52 -8.21 -0.58
N ARG A 3 0.98 -6.98 -0.83
CA ARG A 3 2.37 -6.54 -0.59
C ARG A 3 2.32 -5.20 0.13
N VAL A 4 3.13 -5.02 1.16
CA VAL A 4 3.22 -3.74 1.86
C VAL A 4 4.64 -3.23 1.79
N SER A 5 4.80 -2.01 1.30
CA SER A 5 6.10 -1.37 1.15
C SER A 5 6.10 -0.08 1.97
N PHE A 6 7.09 0.05 2.84
CA PHE A 6 7.32 1.23 3.63
C PHE A 6 8.32 2.14 2.93
N LEU A 7 8.04 3.44 2.96
CA LEU A 7 8.97 4.46 2.50
C LEU A 7 9.17 5.48 3.63
N THR A 8 10.37 5.55 4.20
CA THR A 8 10.73 6.69 5.05
C THR A 8 11.21 7.84 4.16
N LEU A 9 10.76 9.06 4.46
CA LEU A 9 11.16 10.26 3.71
C LEU A 9 12.67 10.56 3.85
N GLU A 10 13.35 9.92 4.80
CA GLU A 10 14.75 10.13 5.15
C GLU A 10 15.70 9.03 4.57
N ASN A 11 15.46 8.55 3.35
CA ASN A 11 16.33 7.67 2.54
C ASN A 11 16.25 6.13 2.70
N SER A 12 15.27 5.52 3.38
CA SER A 12 15.20 4.04 3.44
C SER A 12 13.80 3.47 3.18
N SER A 13 13.68 2.58 2.19
CA SER A 13 12.45 1.79 1.96
C SER A 13 12.61 0.39 2.52
N ASN A 14 11.65 -0.06 3.34
CA ASN A 14 11.60 -1.43 3.84
C ASN A 14 10.40 -2.15 3.24
N HIS A 15 10.60 -3.36 2.75
CA HIS A 15 9.52 -4.19 2.22
C HIS A 15 9.06 -5.18 3.29
N ILE A 16 7.76 -5.23 3.58
CA ILE A 16 7.18 -6.08 4.63
C ILE A 16 6.01 -6.85 4.04
N ASP A 17 6.20 -8.15 3.87
CA ASP A 17 5.13 -9.07 3.45
C ASP A 17 4.44 -9.79 4.62
N ASP A 18 4.97 -9.64 5.85
CA ASP A 18 4.40 -10.27 7.04
C ASP A 18 3.35 -9.36 7.72
N PRO A 19 2.06 -9.73 7.72
CA PRO A 19 0.99 -8.97 8.38
C PRO A 19 1.05 -9.01 9.92
N TYR A 20 1.99 -9.75 10.51
CA TYR A 20 2.29 -9.78 11.93
C TYR A 20 3.56 -9.00 12.30
N PHE A 21 4.20 -8.36 11.33
CA PHE A 21 5.42 -7.59 11.57
C PHE A 21 5.15 -6.47 12.60
N PRO A 22 5.95 -6.38 13.69
CA PRO A 22 5.72 -5.39 14.71
C PRO A 22 6.06 -3.98 14.18
N VAL A 23 5.04 -3.14 14.08
CA VAL A 23 5.23 -1.71 13.77
C VAL A 23 5.69 -0.99 15.03
N THR A 24 6.94 -0.52 15.05
CA THR A 24 7.48 0.26 16.18
C THR A 24 7.29 1.76 15.94
N ASN A 25 7.17 2.53 17.03
CA ASN A 25 7.00 3.99 16.97
C ASN A 25 8.13 4.72 16.22
N ASP A 26 9.35 4.21 16.31
CA ASP A 26 10.51 4.82 15.65
C ASP A 26 10.47 4.61 14.12
N MET A 27 9.93 3.48 13.66
CA MET A 27 9.69 3.23 12.23
C MET A 27 8.52 4.05 11.67
N ALA A 28 7.57 4.44 12.53
CA ALA A 28 6.36 5.18 12.15
C ALA A 28 6.57 6.70 12.08
N ARG A 29 7.54 7.23 12.84
CA ARG A 29 7.81 8.67 12.92
C ARG A 29 8.36 9.16 11.57
N ASN A 30 7.69 10.15 10.96
CA ASN A 30 8.01 10.71 9.63
C ASN A 30 8.00 9.69 8.44
N ALA A 31 7.35 8.54 8.61
CA ALA A 31 7.23 7.54 7.55
C ALA A 31 5.89 7.63 6.81
N LEU A 32 5.89 7.15 5.56
CA LEU A 32 4.69 6.88 4.76
C LEU A 32 4.59 5.37 4.52
N ALA A 33 3.52 4.75 5.01
CA ALA A 33 3.20 3.37 4.69
C ALA A 33 2.45 3.31 3.35
N ILE A 34 2.98 2.60 2.35
CA ILE A 34 2.31 2.36 1.07
C ILE A 34 1.75 0.93 1.10
N VAL A 35 0.42 0.81 1.15
CA VAL A 35 -0.30 -0.46 1.27
C VAL A 35 -0.91 -0.85 -0.07
N LEU A 36 -0.51 -2.00 -0.62
CA LEU A 36 -0.97 -2.47 -1.93
C LEU A 36 -1.97 -3.61 -1.76
N SER A 37 -3.19 -3.43 -2.27
CA SER A 37 -4.21 -4.48 -2.26
C SER A 37 -5.17 -4.31 -3.42
N VAL A 38 -5.36 -5.35 -4.24
CA VAL A 38 -6.26 -5.30 -5.41
C VAL A 38 -7.69 -4.97 -4.94
N SER A 39 -8.28 -5.81 -4.08
CA SER A 39 -9.64 -5.58 -3.59
C SER A 39 -9.72 -4.50 -2.51
N GLY A 40 -8.67 -4.35 -1.70
CA GLY A 40 -8.72 -3.52 -0.49
C GLY A 40 -9.62 -4.09 0.61
N GLU A 41 -9.98 -5.38 0.54
CA GLU A 41 -10.92 -6.05 1.46
C GLU A 41 -10.29 -7.18 2.28
N THR A 42 -9.00 -7.46 2.09
CA THR A 42 -8.28 -8.52 2.82
C THR A 42 -8.12 -8.12 4.30
N GLU A 43 -8.69 -8.91 5.22
CA GLU A 43 -8.72 -8.59 6.65
C GLU A 43 -7.33 -8.39 7.26
N GLU A 44 -6.35 -9.22 6.86
CA GLU A 44 -4.97 -9.09 7.33
C GLU A 44 -4.38 -7.73 6.95
N ILE A 45 -4.68 -7.24 5.73
CA ILE A 45 -4.21 -5.94 5.24
C ILE A 45 -4.92 -4.80 5.97
N LEU A 46 -6.21 -4.92 6.23
CA LEU A 46 -6.97 -3.91 6.97
C LEU A 46 -6.48 -3.80 8.41
N ARG A 47 -6.21 -4.93 9.06
CA ARG A 47 -5.60 -4.97 10.41
C ARG A 47 -4.22 -4.30 10.40
N PHE A 48 -3.38 -4.63 9.42
CA PHE A 48 -2.04 -4.08 9.32
C PHE A 48 -2.04 -2.56 9.04
N ALA A 49 -2.90 -2.11 8.11
CA ALA A 49 -3.07 -0.69 7.82
C ALA A 49 -3.60 0.10 9.04
N SER A 50 -4.51 -0.50 9.82
CA SER A 50 -5.00 0.08 11.07
C SER A 50 -3.86 0.30 12.07
N GLN A 51 -2.89 -0.61 12.14
CA GLN A 51 -1.75 -0.46 13.06
C GLN A 51 -0.88 0.75 12.71
N PHE A 52 -0.66 1.07 11.43
CA PHE A 52 0.05 2.31 11.06
C PHE A 52 -0.67 3.56 11.51
N SER A 53 -1.99 3.58 11.29
CA SER A 53 -2.84 4.70 11.70
C SER A 53 -2.75 4.92 13.23
N LEU A 54 -2.77 3.84 14.03
CA LEU A 54 -2.61 3.90 15.48
C LEU A 54 -1.26 4.48 15.93
N HIS A 55 -0.18 4.20 15.19
CA HIS A 55 1.16 4.71 15.47
C HIS A 55 1.43 6.08 14.82
N ARG A 56 0.40 6.78 14.35
CA ARG A 56 0.49 8.10 13.67
C ARG A 56 1.36 8.10 12.41
N CYS A 57 1.57 6.94 11.80
CA CYS A 57 2.19 6.83 10.48
C CYS A 57 1.15 7.18 9.42
N LYS A 58 1.53 7.97 8.41
CA LYS A 58 0.65 8.27 7.29
C LYS A 58 0.49 7.04 6.40
N VAL A 59 -0.73 6.76 5.97
CA VAL A 59 -1.06 5.59 5.13
C VAL A 59 -1.50 6.04 3.75
N MET A 60 -0.84 5.53 2.72
CA MET A 60 -1.28 5.62 1.32
C MET A 60 -1.71 4.23 0.84
N SER A 61 -2.93 4.08 0.37
CA SER A 61 -3.39 2.84 -0.26
C SER A 61 -3.33 2.92 -1.78
N ILE A 62 -2.97 1.80 -2.42
CA ILE A 62 -3.08 1.61 -3.87
C ILE A 62 -4.02 0.43 -4.12
N THR A 63 -5.18 0.71 -4.71
CA THR A 63 -6.31 -0.23 -4.81
C THR A 63 -6.91 -0.27 -6.22
N SER A 64 -7.69 -1.30 -6.54
CA SER A 64 -8.40 -1.32 -7.84
C SER A 64 -9.55 -0.31 -7.92
N HIS A 65 -10.16 0.03 -6.78
CA HIS A 65 -11.28 0.96 -6.70
C HIS A 65 -11.33 1.70 -5.37
N GLU A 66 -11.89 2.90 -5.39
CA GLU A 66 -11.90 3.83 -4.25
C GLU A 66 -12.92 3.48 -3.15
N HIS A 67 -13.88 2.59 -3.44
CA HIS A 67 -14.92 2.24 -2.47
C HIS A 67 -14.52 1.17 -1.45
N SER A 68 -13.28 0.68 -1.51
CA SER A 68 -12.79 -0.39 -0.63
C SER A 68 -12.65 0.06 0.82
N ARG A 69 -12.68 -0.88 1.77
CA ARG A 69 -12.40 -0.60 3.19
C ARG A 69 -11.00 -0.01 3.38
N LEU A 70 -10.00 -0.53 2.67
CA LEU A 70 -8.64 -0.01 2.76
C LEU A 70 -8.55 1.45 2.26
N ALA A 71 -9.22 1.77 1.16
CA ALA A 71 -9.25 3.13 0.62
C ALA A 71 -9.87 4.14 1.59
N LYS A 72 -10.89 3.73 2.36
CA LYS A 72 -11.54 4.56 3.40
C LYS A 72 -10.68 4.70 4.66
N LEU A 73 -9.82 3.73 4.94
CA LEU A 73 -8.95 3.72 6.11
C LEU A 73 -7.68 4.57 5.92
N ALA A 74 -7.17 4.64 4.69
CA ALA A 74 -5.93 5.34 4.36
C ALA A 74 -6.08 6.88 4.40
N ASP A 75 -5.00 7.60 4.71
CA ASP A 75 -4.95 9.06 4.59
C ASP A 75 -5.01 9.51 3.12
N PHE A 76 -4.45 8.69 2.22
CA PHE A 76 -4.45 8.91 0.77
C PHE A 76 -4.81 7.61 0.06
N ASN A 77 -5.61 7.68 -1.01
CA ASN A 77 -5.89 6.52 -1.84
C ASN A 77 -5.63 6.82 -3.32
N LEU A 78 -4.96 5.90 -4.00
CA LEU A 78 -4.74 5.95 -5.44
C LEU A 78 -5.35 4.68 -6.06
N SER A 79 -6.46 4.85 -6.77
CA SER A 79 -7.16 3.76 -7.44
C SER A 79 -6.86 3.69 -8.94
N TRP A 80 -6.61 2.49 -9.46
CA TRP A 80 -6.18 2.29 -10.86
C TRP A 80 -7.26 1.75 -11.82
N HIS A 81 -8.44 1.38 -11.31
CA HIS A 81 -9.67 1.17 -12.10
C HIS A 81 -9.56 0.21 -13.32
N VAL A 82 -8.75 -0.84 -13.23
CA VAL A 82 -8.72 -1.93 -14.23
C VAL A 82 -9.64 -3.06 -13.74
N PRO A 83 -10.37 -3.75 -14.64
CA PRO A 83 -11.22 -4.88 -14.25
C PRO A 83 -10.43 -5.96 -13.50
N GLN A 84 -11.03 -6.49 -12.43
CA GLN A 84 -10.46 -7.62 -11.71
C GLN A 84 -10.70 -8.92 -12.48
N THR A 85 -9.65 -9.72 -12.64
CA THR A 85 -9.71 -11.01 -13.33
C THR A 85 -9.55 -12.14 -12.32
N ARG A 86 -10.57 -12.98 -12.17
CA ARG A 86 -10.54 -14.15 -11.28
C ARG A 86 -10.78 -15.45 -12.04
N ILE A 87 -9.94 -16.45 -11.80
CA ILE A 87 -10.15 -17.82 -12.29
C ILE A 87 -10.88 -18.62 -11.21
N GLY A 88 -12.00 -19.24 -11.58
CA GLY A 88 -12.80 -20.06 -10.67
C GLY A 88 -13.35 -19.30 -9.46
N GLY A 89 -13.42 -17.96 -9.51
CA GLY A 89 -13.85 -17.10 -8.41
C GLY A 89 -12.85 -16.95 -7.25
N VAL A 90 -11.80 -17.78 -7.19
CA VAL A 90 -10.87 -17.84 -6.05
C VAL A 90 -9.49 -17.27 -6.40
N TYR A 91 -9.00 -17.52 -7.62
CA TYR A 91 -7.65 -17.11 -8.01
C TYR A 91 -7.66 -15.75 -8.69
N ASP A 92 -7.24 -14.72 -7.95
CA ASP A 92 -7.08 -13.37 -8.48
C ASP A 92 -5.81 -13.26 -9.33
N ILE A 93 -5.98 -13.17 -10.64
CA ILE A 93 -4.94 -12.99 -11.65
C ILE A 93 -4.96 -11.58 -12.25
N THR A 94 -5.57 -10.62 -11.55
CA THR A 94 -5.64 -9.24 -12.01
C THR A 94 -4.24 -8.69 -12.25
N THR A 95 -4.05 -8.01 -13.38
CA THR A 95 -2.76 -7.45 -13.78
C THR A 95 -2.17 -6.55 -12.70
N GLN A 96 -0.88 -6.74 -12.41
CA GLN A 96 -0.13 -5.93 -11.45
C GLN A 96 0.57 -4.74 -12.10
N ILE A 97 0.51 -4.63 -13.45
CA ILE A 97 1.18 -3.57 -14.22
C ILE A 97 0.82 -2.16 -13.73
N PRO A 98 -0.46 -1.82 -13.44
CA PRO A 98 -0.80 -0.49 -12.95
C PRO A 98 -0.07 -0.14 -11.64
N VAL A 99 0.00 -1.10 -10.71
CA VAL A 99 0.67 -0.93 -9.42
C VAL A 99 2.16 -0.65 -9.62
N ILE A 100 2.83 -1.44 -10.48
CA ILE A 100 4.25 -1.23 -10.80
C ILE A 100 4.48 0.16 -11.41
N TYR A 101 3.67 0.55 -12.39
CA TYR A 101 3.77 1.87 -13.03
C TYR A 101 3.64 3.02 -12.02
N ILE A 102 2.69 2.91 -11.07
CA ILE A 102 2.50 3.91 -10.02
C ILE A 102 3.75 4.00 -9.13
N LEU A 103 4.25 2.87 -8.64
CA LEU A 103 5.43 2.83 -7.77
C LEU A 103 6.66 3.42 -8.46
N GLU A 104 6.92 3.04 -9.72
CA GLU A 104 8.04 3.59 -10.48
C GLU A 104 7.88 5.10 -10.73
N THR A 105 6.67 5.55 -11.00
CA THR A 105 6.38 6.98 -11.25
C THR A 105 6.59 7.80 -9.97
N LEU A 106 6.13 7.29 -8.82
CA LEU A 106 6.38 7.91 -7.52
C LEU A 106 7.88 7.94 -7.20
N GLY A 107 8.59 6.83 -7.39
CA GLY A 107 10.03 6.74 -7.19
C GLY A 107 10.81 7.72 -8.07
N ARG A 108 10.50 7.80 -9.37
CA ARG A 108 11.13 8.76 -10.31
C ARG A 108 10.85 10.22 -9.92
N LYS A 109 9.62 10.54 -9.51
CA LYS A 109 9.26 11.90 -9.06
C LYS A 109 9.99 12.28 -7.78
N LEU A 110 10.11 11.35 -6.83
CA LEU A 110 10.84 11.58 -5.59
C LEU A 110 12.34 11.79 -5.85
N ALA A 111 12.96 10.92 -6.64
CA ALA A 111 14.38 11.04 -7.00
C ALA A 111 14.72 12.40 -7.64
N ARG A 112 13.85 12.90 -8.53
CA ARG A 112 14.02 14.23 -9.16
C ARG A 112 13.83 15.41 -8.21
N LYS A 113 13.13 15.23 -7.08
CA LYS A 113 12.96 16.28 -6.06
C LYS A 113 14.11 16.31 -5.06
N LEU A 114 14.81 15.18 -4.89
CA LEU A 114 15.94 15.03 -3.97
C LEU A 114 17.29 15.31 -4.63
N ALA A 115 17.35 15.25 -5.96
CA ALA A 115 18.49 15.71 -6.77
C ALA A 115 18.45 17.23 -6.96
#